data_AF-A0A7X6YYB2-F1
#
_entry.id   AF-A0A7X6YYB2-F1
#
_cell.length_a   1.000
_cell.length_b   1.000
_cell.length_c   1.000
_cell.angle_alpha   90.00
_cell.angle_beta   90.00
_cell.angle_gamma   90.00
#
_symmetry.space_group_name_H-M   'P 1'
#
loop_
_entity.id
_entity.type
_entity.pdbx_description
1 polymer ?
#
loop_
_entity_poly.entity_id
_entity_poly.type
_entity_poly.pdbx_seq_one_letter_code
_entity_poly.pdbx_strand_id
1 'polypeptide(L)'
;MRKKFISVFICLLLLIALVPTAVAAAVDYESESYTARPQAGGSEYEGLDETESSLNHLMSLRTAQATSSNKPIVPDNAYFLIDISSYQDPNLMDYDLISSQIDGVIMRIGFTGWGTGDSYNNDKAFERHYAAFKSRGVPVGGYWYSCADTVEEGIAEANFTLGLIEGKEFDLPIYWDTEDSHHQAKTTRKVLTDTAIAYMDTMKTAGREVGIYAGYNWINTRLDMTRLQAYDYQLWVGRWGYYSPNLDYDYWMWQFTAKGRLEGYNGNLDFNFRAKNGPDKLKKIDQTPPVISGADDVELILGAEFDLKAGVEAKDDYDGVIAFNVSPKTIDTSKEGTYKVTYSAVDSTGNKTVIIRTVTVVDVPTTFSDVKANHWAYEYVEDLYR
;
A
#
# COMPACT_ATOMS: atom_id res chain seq x y z
N MET A 1 -45.46 -26.78 60.78
CA MET A 1 -45.17 -25.97 61.99
C MET A 1 -43.79 -25.34 61.79
N ARG A 2 -43.69 -24.12 61.26
CA ARG A 2 -43.60 -22.81 61.96
C ARG A 2 -42.47 -22.70 63.01
N LYS A 3 -41.64 -21.66 62.81
CA LYS A 3 -40.73 -20.90 63.72
C LYS A 3 -39.23 -21.27 63.59
N LYS A 4 -38.26 -20.35 63.48
CA LYS A 4 -38.22 -18.90 63.76
C LYS A 4 -37.00 -18.22 63.10
N PHE A 5 -37.18 -16.94 62.78
CA PHE A 5 -36.21 -15.91 62.38
C PHE A 5 -35.18 -15.58 63.48
N ILE A 6 -33.97 -15.13 63.09
CA ILE A 6 -33.27 -13.98 63.70
C ILE A 6 -32.57 -13.17 62.59
N SER A 7 -32.92 -11.89 62.50
CA SER A 7 -32.28 -10.81 61.73
C SER A 7 -31.09 -10.23 62.51
N VAL A 8 -30.03 -9.80 61.81
CA VAL A 8 -29.12 -8.74 62.30
C VAL A 8 -28.83 -7.73 61.18
N PHE A 9 -28.82 -6.46 61.57
CA PHE A 9 -28.84 -5.22 60.82
C PHE A 9 -27.45 -4.77 60.32
N ILE A 10 -27.44 -4.15 59.13
CA ILE A 10 -26.77 -2.90 58.69
C ILE A 10 -25.33 -2.60 59.16
N CYS A 11 -24.43 -2.44 58.19
CA CYS A 11 -23.51 -1.30 58.15
C CYS A 11 -23.09 -1.01 56.69
N LEU A 12 -23.62 0.09 56.15
CA LEU A 12 -23.29 0.67 54.85
C LEU A 12 -22.11 1.63 55.07
N LEU A 13 -20.96 1.35 54.47
CA LEU A 13 -19.81 2.27 54.46
C LEU A 13 -19.48 2.59 53.01
N LEU A 14 -19.79 3.83 52.62
CA LEU A 14 -19.30 4.48 51.41
C LEU A 14 -17.77 4.57 51.49
N LEU A 15 -17.07 4.00 50.50
CA LEU A 15 -15.70 4.41 50.18
C LEU A 15 -15.74 5.10 48.80
N ILE A 16 -15.64 6.43 48.84
CA ILE A 16 -15.34 7.26 47.67
C ILE A 16 -13.83 7.13 47.45
N ALA A 17 -13.43 6.40 46.41
CA ALA A 17 -12.05 6.39 45.94
C ALA A 17 -11.86 7.54 44.94
N LEU A 18 -11.04 8.51 45.36
CA LEU A 18 -10.52 9.60 44.53
C LEU A 18 -9.70 9.02 43.37
N VAL A 19 -10.06 9.41 42.14
CA VAL A 19 -9.25 9.21 40.94
C VAL A 19 -8.17 10.30 40.92
N PRO A 20 -6.87 9.98 40.89
CA PRO A 20 -5.86 10.97 40.56
C PRO A 20 -5.80 11.12 39.03
N THR A 21 -6.15 12.31 38.55
CA THR A 21 -5.86 12.78 37.20
C THR A 21 -4.34 12.91 37.04
N ALA A 22 -3.72 12.00 36.29
CA ALA A 22 -2.35 12.18 35.83
C ALA A 22 -2.35 13.06 34.57
N VAL A 23 -1.87 14.28 34.73
CA VAL A 23 -1.50 15.18 33.64
C VAL A 23 -0.19 14.64 33.05
N ALA A 24 -0.21 14.18 31.81
CA ALA A 24 1.01 13.88 31.07
C ALA A 24 1.70 15.21 30.71
N ALA A 25 2.82 15.48 31.36
CA ALA A 25 3.71 16.56 31.00
C ALA A 25 4.38 16.23 29.65
N ALA A 26 4.22 17.12 28.67
CA ALA A 26 5.05 17.14 27.48
C ALA A 26 6.49 17.47 27.90
N VAL A 27 7.43 16.60 27.54
CA VAL A 27 8.85 16.87 27.70
C VAL A 27 9.34 17.47 26.39
N ASP A 28 9.60 18.78 26.41
CA ASP A 28 10.31 19.49 25.35
C ASP A 28 11.73 18.93 25.24
N TYR A 29 12.13 18.50 24.04
CA TYR A 29 13.50 18.07 23.76
C TYR A 29 14.29 19.25 23.18
N GLU A 30 15.19 19.82 23.99
CA GLU A 30 16.11 20.88 23.58
C GLU A 30 17.08 20.37 22.50
N SER A 31 17.27 21.16 21.45
CA SER A 31 18.23 20.92 20.38
C SER A 31 19.63 21.37 20.80
N GLU A 32 20.54 20.43 21.06
CA GLU A 32 21.96 20.76 21.23
C GLU A 32 22.70 20.79 19.89
N SER A 33 23.40 21.90 19.67
CA SER A 33 24.17 22.27 18.48
C SER A 33 25.41 21.42 18.29
N TYR A 34 25.55 20.77 17.14
CA TYR A 34 26.74 20.01 16.76
C TYR A 34 27.87 20.93 16.29
N THR A 35 28.98 20.99 17.04
CA THR A 35 30.22 21.65 16.63
C THR A 35 31.05 20.72 15.74
N ALA A 36 31.33 21.15 14.52
CA ALA A 36 32.16 20.43 13.54
C ALA A 36 33.67 20.46 13.87
N ARG A 37 34.39 19.37 13.54
CA ARG A 37 35.84 19.31 13.23
C ARG A 37 36.30 17.86 12.95
N PRO A 38 37.45 17.62 12.28
CA PRO A 38 37.91 18.12 10.99
C PRO A 38 38.25 16.97 10.00
N GLN A 39 38.36 17.30 8.72
CA GLN A 39 38.78 16.37 7.65
C GLN A 39 40.29 16.05 7.68
N ALA A 40 40.60 14.79 7.36
CA ALA A 40 41.85 14.31 6.77
C ALA A 40 41.45 13.10 5.90
N GLY A 41 41.96 12.80 4.71
CA GLY A 41 43.10 13.21 3.90
C GLY A 41 43.24 12.07 2.88
N GLY A 42 43.21 12.35 1.59
CA GLY A 42 42.87 11.36 0.56
C GLY A 42 43.98 10.41 0.07
N SER A 43 43.58 9.47 -0.79
CA SER A 43 44.35 9.00 -1.94
C SER A 43 43.45 8.26 -2.95
N GLU A 44 43.39 8.82 -4.17
CA GLU A 44 43.25 8.24 -5.51
C GLU A 44 42.30 7.04 -5.76
N TYR A 45 41.23 7.32 -6.52
CA TYR A 45 40.34 6.37 -7.20
C TYR A 45 40.63 6.37 -8.70
N GLU A 46 40.88 5.20 -9.29
CA GLU A 46 40.59 4.90 -10.69
C GLU A 46 39.88 3.54 -10.77
N GLY A 47 38.65 3.56 -11.28
CA GLY A 47 37.79 2.39 -11.47
C GLY A 47 36.31 2.73 -11.35
N LEU A 48 35.73 3.35 -12.38
CA LEU A 48 34.29 3.65 -12.44
C LEU A 48 33.52 2.37 -12.76
N ASP A 49 32.85 1.83 -11.73
CA ASP A 49 31.85 0.77 -11.82
C ASP A 49 30.45 1.40 -11.64
N GLU A 50 29.43 0.89 -12.34
CA GLU A 50 28.10 1.50 -12.54
C GLU A 50 27.25 1.74 -11.27
N THR A 51 27.81 1.61 -10.06
CA THR A 51 27.15 1.79 -8.76
C THR A 51 27.27 3.22 -8.21
N GLU A 52 28.29 3.99 -8.57
CA GLU A 52 28.43 5.38 -8.11
C GLU A 52 27.47 6.36 -8.81
N SER A 53 27.05 6.04 -10.05
CA SER A 53 26.14 6.89 -10.83
C SER A 53 24.75 6.98 -10.19
N SER A 54 24.24 5.86 -9.65
CA SER A 54 22.95 5.80 -8.97
C SER A 54 22.99 6.49 -7.59
N LEU A 55 24.11 6.37 -6.85
CA LEU A 55 24.34 7.10 -5.60
C LEU A 55 24.45 8.62 -5.82
N ASN A 56 25.11 9.05 -6.90
CA ASN A 56 25.23 10.46 -7.25
C ASN A 56 23.92 11.05 -7.79
N HIS A 57 23.08 10.25 -8.46
CA HIS A 57 21.72 10.65 -8.84
C HIS A 57 20.80 10.80 -7.63
N LEU A 58 20.89 9.87 -6.67
CA LEU A 58 20.21 9.98 -5.37
C LEU A 58 20.69 11.20 -4.57
N MET A 59 21.99 11.51 -4.61
CA MET A 59 22.54 12.72 -4.00
C MET A 59 22.12 14.01 -4.72
N SER A 60 21.95 14.01 -6.04
CA SER A 60 21.51 15.21 -6.76
C SER A 60 20.03 15.55 -6.53
N LEU A 61 19.18 14.53 -6.28
CA LEU A 61 17.81 14.71 -5.79
C LEU A 61 17.76 15.28 -4.36
N ARG A 62 18.77 15.03 -3.50
CA ARG A 62 18.85 15.59 -2.14
C ARG A 62 19.00 17.11 -2.12
N THR A 63 19.54 17.72 -3.18
CA THR A 63 19.84 19.17 -3.18
C THR A 63 18.68 20.03 -3.69
N ALA A 64 17.68 19.45 -4.36
CA ALA A 64 16.62 20.21 -5.03
C ALA A 64 15.31 20.38 -4.23
N GLN A 65 15.06 19.57 -3.20
CA GLN A 65 13.79 19.59 -2.44
C GLN A 65 13.93 19.89 -0.94
N ALA A 66 15.09 20.41 -0.51
CA ALA A 66 15.26 20.95 0.83
C ALA A 66 14.61 22.34 0.97
N THR A 67 13.28 22.39 0.89
CA THR A 67 12.49 23.55 1.34
C THR A 67 11.34 23.11 2.26
N SER A 68 11.59 23.13 3.57
CA SER A 68 10.62 23.37 4.66
C SER A 68 9.56 22.33 5.07
N SER A 69 9.60 21.05 4.67
CA SER A 69 8.64 20.07 5.23
C SER A 69 9.26 18.70 5.50
N ASN A 70 9.17 18.19 6.74
CA ASN A 70 9.58 16.83 7.21
C ASN A 70 8.80 15.68 6.54
N LYS A 71 8.61 15.74 5.22
CA LYS A 71 7.89 14.75 4.44
C LYS A 71 8.85 13.63 4.03
N PRO A 72 8.43 12.35 4.13
CA PRO A 72 9.19 11.22 3.59
C PRO A 72 9.53 11.45 2.10
N ILE A 73 10.77 11.15 1.72
CA ILE A 73 11.16 11.08 0.31
C ILE A 73 10.79 9.68 -0.16
N VAL A 74 9.70 9.58 -0.91
CA VAL A 74 9.25 8.33 -1.54
C VAL A 74 9.82 8.29 -2.95
N PRO A 75 10.57 7.25 -3.34
CA PRO A 75 11.02 7.09 -4.72
C PRO A 75 9.83 7.04 -5.69
N ASP A 76 9.96 7.64 -6.87
CA ASP A 76 8.89 7.71 -7.89
C ASP A 76 8.35 6.34 -8.34
N ASN A 77 9.11 5.26 -8.13
CA ASN A 77 8.76 3.88 -8.46
C ASN A 77 8.74 2.96 -7.21
N ALA A 78 8.42 3.51 -6.04
CA ALA A 78 8.30 2.70 -4.83
C ALA A 78 6.97 1.94 -4.80
N TYR A 79 7.00 0.72 -4.28
CA TYR A 79 5.78 0.01 -3.91
C TYR A 79 5.28 0.57 -2.58
N PHE A 80 3.99 0.89 -2.51
CA PHE A 80 3.31 1.38 -1.32
C PHE A 80 2.54 0.25 -0.63
N LEU A 81 2.88 -0.04 0.61
CA LEU A 81 2.27 -1.13 1.38
C LEU A 81 1.68 -0.61 2.68
N ILE A 82 0.66 -1.28 3.17
CA ILE A 82 0.18 -1.10 4.54
C ILE A 82 0.49 -2.34 5.38
N ASP A 83 0.56 -2.17 6.68
CA ASP A 83 0.52 -3.29 7.61
C ASP A 83 -0.63 -3.14 8.60
N ILE A 84 -1.28 -4.26 8.90
CA ILE A 84 -2.56 -4.29 9.61
C ILE A 84 -2.67 -5.50 10.53
N SER A 85 -3.57 -5.40 11.51
CA SER A 85 -3.87 -6.46 12.46
C SER A 85 -5.33 -6.38 12.90
N SER A 86 -5.69 -7.09 13.98
CA SER A 86 -6.98 -6.92 14.67
C SER A 86 -7.21 -5.51 15.25
N TYR A 87 -6.19 -4.64 15.31
CA TYR A 87 -6.39 -3.22 15.61
C TYR A 87 -7.09 -2.45 14.48
N GLN A 88 -7.05 -2.98 13.25
CA GLN A 88 -7.84 -2.49 12.13
C GLN A 88 -9.08 -3.36 11.98
N ASP A 89 -10.21 -2.91 12.56
CA ASP A 89 -11.46 -3.69 12.58
C ASP A 89 -11.92 -4.02 11.16
N PRO A 90 -11.95 -5.31 10.77
CA PRO A 90 -12.31 -5.70 9.42
C PRO A 90 -13.79 -5.46 9.09
N ASN A 91 -14.65 -5.14 10.07
CA ASN A 91 -16.04 -4.71 9.82
C ASN A 91 -16.16 -3.26 9.37
N LEU A 92 -15.12 -2.46 9.59
CA LEU A 92 -15.10 -1.04 9.25
C LEU A 92 -14.27 -0.75 8.00
N MET A 93 -13.75 -1.79 7.35
CA MET A 93 -12.88 -1.70 6.19
C MET A 93 -13.64 -2.01 4.90
N ASP A 94 -13.62 -1.05 3.98
CA ASP A 94 -13.94 -1.25 2.58
C ASP A 94 -12.69 -1.79 1.86
N TYR A 95 -12.65 -3.11 1.69
CA TYR A 95 -11.50 -3.77 1.06
C TYR A 95 -11.38 -3.47 -0.44
N ASP A 96 -12.46 -3.13 -1.15
CA ASP A 96 -12.37 -2.78 -2.56
C ASP A 96 -11.61 -1.45 -2.70
N LEU A 97 -12.01 -0.45 -1.91
CA LEU A 97 -11.40 0.87 -1.95
C LEU A 97 -9.98 0.87 -1.36
N ILE A 98 -9.74 0.15 -0.26
CA ILE A 98 -8.37 0.04 0.28
C ILE A 98 -7.46 -0.70 -0.70
N SER A 99 -7.93 -1.79 -1.32
CA SER A 99 -7.09 -2.53 -2.27
C SER A 99 -6.69 -1.68 -3.46
N SER A 100 -7.56 -0.78 -3.94
CA SER A 100 -7.28 0.09 -5.09
C SER A 100 -6.24 1.19 -4.84
N GLN A 101 -5.68 1.26 -3.64
CA GLN A 101 -4.76 2.33 -3.20
C GLN A 101 -3.41 1.78 -2.71
N ILE A 102 -3.18 0.47 -2.78
CA ILE A 102 -1.98 -0.19 -2.23
C ILE A 102 -1.40 -1.22 -3.19
N ASP A 103 -0.08 -1.39 -3.14
CA ASP A 103 0.66 -2.41 -3.89
C ASP A 103 0.83 -3.72 -3.11
N GLY A 104 0.50 -3.73 -1.81
CA GLY A 104 0.60 -4.92 -0.97
C GLY A 104 0.25 -4.68 0.49
N VAL A 105 0.08 -5.78 1.23
CA VAL A 105 -0.30 -5.74 2.65
C VAL A 105 0.48 -6.77 3.47
N ILE A 106 0.99 -6.35 4.64
CA ILE A 106 1.58 -7.25 5.64
C ILE A 106 0.60 -7.39 6.80
N MET A 107 0.15 -8.62 7.11
CA MET A 107 -0.89 -8.84 8.13
C MET A 107 -0.33 -9.53 9.36
N ARG A 108 -0.73 -9.12 10.57
CA ARG A 108 -0.37 -9.88 11.78
C ARG A 108 -1.01 -11.25 11.71
N ILE A 109 -0.19 -12.30 11.68
CA ILE A 109 -0.64 -13.71 11.73
C ILE A 109 -0.97 -14.07 13.17
N GLY A 110 -0.09 -13.68 14.09
CA GLY A 110 -0.22 -13.96 15.50
C GLY A 110 0.84 -13.23 16.32
N PHE A 111 0.90 -13.56 17.60
CA PHE A 111 1.78 -12.91 18.55
C PHE A 111 2.04 -13.80 19.76
N THR A 112 3.22 -13.63 20.36
CA THR A 112 3.51 -14.09 21.72
C THR A 112 3.11 -12.99 22.71
N GLY A 113 2.56 -13.38 23.87
CA GLY A 113 1.79 -12.53 24.78
C GLY A 113 2.44 -11.20 25.19
N TRP A 114 1.62 -10.23 25.60
CA TRP A 114 2.07 -8.92 26.05
C TRP A 114 2.59 -8.95 27.50
N GLY A 115 3.71 -8.29 27.78
CA GLY A 115 4.20 -8.13 29.15
C GLY A 115 4.93 -9.37 29.66
N THR A 116 4.33 -10.17 30.56
CA THR A 116 5.00 -11.31 31.24
C THR A 116 4.56 -12.68 30.72
N GLY A 117 3.94 -12.76 29.53
CA GLY A 117 3.21 -13.95 29.09
C GLY A 117 3.83 -14.67 27.89
N ASP A 118 4.17 -15.95 28.07
CA ASP A 118 4.70 -16.84 27.03
C ASP A 118 3.61 -17.55 26.20
N SER A 119 2.42 -16.93 26.08
CA SER A 119 1.28 -17.54 25.39
C SER A 119 1.27 -17.19 23.91
N TYR A 120 1.13 -18.19 23.04
CA TYR A 120 0.93 -18.01 21.61
C TYR A 120 -0.54 -17.73 21.29
N ASN A 121 -0.77 -16.68 20.52
CA ASN A 121 -2.11 -16.24 20.14
C ASN A 121 -2.18 -15.98 18.64
N ASN A 122 -3.27 -16.39 18.00
CA ASN A 122 -3.58 -15.96 16.64
C ASN A 122 -4.18 -14.56 16.64
N ASP A 123 -3.90 -13.76 15.61
CA ASP A 123 -4.62 -12.52 15.41
C ASP A 123 -6.05 -12.80 14.93
N LYS A 124 -7.04 -12.23 15.62
CA LYS A 124 -8.46 -12.52 15.38
C LYS A 124 -8.99 -12.00 14.04
N ALA A 125 -8.29 -11.06 13.41
CA ALA A 125 -8.68 -10.50 12.12
C ALA A 125 -7.90 -11.10 10.94
N PHE A 126 -6.81 -11.85 11.20
CA PHE A 126 -5.92 -12.37 10.17
C PHE A 126 -6.65 -13.11 9.04
N GLU A 127 -7.49 -14.08 9.37
CA GLU A 127 -8.21 -14.88 8.36
C GLU A 127 -9.11 -14.02 7.45
N ARG A 128 -9.76 -13.00 8.02
CA ARG A 128 -10.64 -12.12 7.26
C ARG A 128 -9.86 -11.16 6.37
N HIS A 129 -8.80 -10.55 6.90
CA HIS A 129 -7.91 -9.71 6.11
C HIS A 129 -7.28 -10.52 4.97
N TYR A 130 -6.72 -11.69 5.28
CA TYR A 130 -6.08 -12.57 4.31
C TYR A 130 -7.02 -12.93 3.16
N ALA A 131 -8.22 -13.44 3.49
CA ALA A 131 -9.19 -13.83 2.47
C ALA A 131 -9.64 -12.65 1.60
N ALA A 132 -9.86 -11.48 2.21
CA ALA A 132 -10.35 -10.29 1.51
C ALA A 132 -9.30 -9.69 0.54
N PHE A 133 -8.04 -9.60 0.96
CA PHE A 133 -6.98 -9.09 0.10
C PHE A 133 -6.57 -10.09 -0.97
N LYS A 134 -6.42 -11.37 -0.61
CA LYS A 134 -6.03 -12.41 -1.57
C LYS A 134 -7.08 -12.58 -2.68
N SER A 135 -8.38 -12.47 -2.37
CA SER A 135 -9.43 -12.55 -3.41
C SER A 135 -9.42 -11.38 -4.40
N ARG A 136 -8.78 -10.26 -4.03
CA ARG A 136 -8.62 -9.06 -4.87
C ARG A 136 -7.28 -9.03 -5.60
N GLY A 137 -6.51 -10.12 -5.51
CA GLY A 137 -5.20 -10.24 -6.12
C GLY A 137 -4.09 -9.48 -5.39
N VAL A 138 -4.38 -8.75 -4.31
CA VAL A 138 -3.39 -7.96 -3.55
C VAL A 138 -2.27 -8.87 -3.02
N PRO A 139 -0.98 -8.54 -3.21
CA PRO A 139 0.11 -9.38 -2.73
C PRO A 139 0.11 -9.35 -1.21
N VAL A 140 0.08 -10.54 -0.60
CA VAL A 140 -0.05 -10.68 0.86
C VAL A 140 1.24 -11.17 1.50
N GLY A 141 1.62 -10.50 2.59
CA GLY A 141 2.66 -10.90 3.54
C GLY A 141 2.10 -11.10 4.92
N GLY A 142 2.97 -11.42 5.88
CA GLY A 142 2.53 -11.53 7.27
C GLY A 142 3.62 -11.16 8.27
N TYR A 143 3.23 -11.03 9.54
CA TYR A 143 4.19 -10.91 10.63
C TYR A 143 3.74 -11.63 11.88
N TRP A 144 4.72 -12.04 12.68
CA TRP A 144 4.54 -12.55 14.04
C TRP A 144 5.18 -11.58 15.03
N TYR A 145 4.37 -10.98 15.90
CA TYR A 145 4.90 -10.17 17.01
C TYR A 145 5.55 -11.09 18.04
N SER A 146 6.86 -10.94 18.21
CA SER A 146 7.66 -11.87 19.00
C SER A 146 7.96 -11.36 20.40
N CYS A 147 7.90 -12.28 21.35
CA CYS A 147 8.52 -12.11 22.66
C CYS A 147 9.64 -13.13 22.90
N ALA A 148 9.91 -14.03 21.95
CA ALA A 148 10.97 -15.02 22.07
C ALA A 148 12.32 -14.36 22.33
N ASP A 149 13.00 -14.82 23.38
CA ASP A 149 14.33 -14.34 23.77
C ASP A 149 15.37 -15.46 23.90
N THR A 150 15.00 -16.67 23.45
CA THR A 150 15.83 -17.86 23.28
C THR A 150 15.63 -18.53 21.91
N VAL A 151 16.61 -19.32 21.47
CA VAL A 151 16.56 -20.07 20.20
C VAL A 151 15.37 -21.03 20.15
N GLU A 152 15.11 -21.73 21.26
CA GLU A 152 14.03 -22.69 21.38
C GLU A 152 12.66 -22.02 21.22
N GLU A 153 12.47 -20.83 21.79
CA GLU A 153 11.24 -20.06 21.64
C GLU A 153 11.08 -19.50 20.23
N GLY A 154 12.16 -19.04 19.59
CA GLY A 154 12.12 -18.59 18.19
C GLY A 154 11.65 -19.72 17.26
N ILE A 155 12.12 -20.95 17.49
CA ILE A 155 11.64 -22.15 16.77
C ILE A 155 10.17 -22.44 17.10
N ALA A 156 9.76 -22.30 18.36
CA ALA A 156 8.38 -22.55 18.77
C ALA A 156 7.40 -21.55 18.17
N GLU A 157 7.73 -20.26 18.14
CA GLU A 157 6.97 -19.22 17.44
C GLU A 157 6.86 -19.52 15.96
N ALA A 158 7.95 -19.88 15.29
CA ALA A 158 7.94 -20.23 13.87
C ALA A 158 7.00 -21.41 13.58
N ASN A 159 7.06 -22.47 14.39
CA ASN A 159 6.17 -23.62 14.23
C ASN A 159 4.70 -23.26 14.45
N PHE A 160 4.41 -22.37 15.40
CA PHE A 160 3.06 -21.88 15.62
C PHE A 160 2.56 -21.04 14.43
N THR A 161 3.40 -20.13 13.93
CA THR A 161 3.13 -19.37 12.71
C THR A 161 2.83 -20.31 11.54
N LEU A 162 3.67 -21.33 11.31
CA LEU A 162 3.49 -22.32 10.23
C LEU A 162 2.14 -23.06 10.33
N GLY A 163 1.71 -23.43 11.54
CA GLY A 163 0.42 -24.07 11.76
C GLY A 163 -0.77 -23.17 11.41
N LEU A 164 -0.70 -21.87 11.68
CA LEU A 164 -1.77 -20.93 11.33
C LEU A 164 -1.87 -20.66 9.82
N ILE A 165 -0.76 -20.77 9.10
CA ILE A 165 -0.68 -20.47 7.67
C ILE A 165 -0.67 -21.70 6.77
N GLU A 166 -0.97 -22.87 7.31
CA GLU A 166 -1.02 -24.12 6.54
C GLU A 166 -1.98 -23.97 5.35
N GLY A 167 -1.51 -24.37 4.17
CA GLY A 167 -2.29 -24.26 2.93
C GLY A 167 -2.49 -22.84 2.38
N LYS A 168 -1.92 -21.81 3.00
CA LYS A 168 -1.99 -20.43 2.53
C LYS A 168 -0.80 -20.05 1.65
N GLU A 169 -1.07 -19.26 0.62
CA GLU A 169 -0.08 -18.67 -0.29
C GLU A 169 0.26 -17.24 0.14
N PHE A 170 1.55 -16.91 0.09
CA PHE A 170 2.07 -15.58 0.39
C PHE A 170 2.95 -15.12 -0.77
N ASP A 171 2.72 -13.88 -1.19
CA ASP A 171 3.47 -13.23 -2.27
C ASP A 171 4.60 -12.38 -1.70
N LEU A 172 4.52 -12.07 -0.39
CA LEU A 172 5.47 -11.25 0.35
C LEU A 172 6.03 -12.01 1.56
N PRO A 173 7.18 -11.55 2.12
CA PRO A 173 7.80 -12.22 3.25
C PRO A 173 6.91 -12.30 4.48
N ILE A 174 7.22 -13.28 5.34
CA ILE A 174 6.70 -13.37 6.69
C ILE A 174 7.77 -12.85 7.66
N TYR A 175 7.42 -11.79 8.38
CA TYR A 175 8.33 -11.08 9.26
C TYR A 175 8.30 -11.61 10.68
N TRP A 176 9.47 -11.75 11.27
CA TRP A 176 9.64 -11.81 12.71
C TRP A 176 9.74 -10.38 13.25
N ASP A 177 8.71 -9.93 13.96
CA ASP A 177 8.60 -8.58 14.50
C ASP A 177 9.23 -8.57 15.92
N THR A 178 10.36 -7.89 16.05
CA THR A 178 11.14 -7.79 17.29
C THR A 178 11.19 -6.35 17.82
N GLU A 179 10.46 -6.16 18.91
CA GLU A 179 10.37 -4.88 19.60
C GLU A 179 10.00 -5.01 21.09
N ASP A 180 9.96 -6.24 21.62
CA ASP A 180 9.44 -6.51 22.95
C ASP A 180 10.34 -5.90 24.05
N SER A 181 9.79 -4.90 24.73
CA SER A 181 10.45 -4.21 25.84
C SER A 181 10.54 -5.02 27.14
N HIS A 182 9.99 -6.24 27.20
CA HIS A 182 9.96 -7.06 28.40
C HIS A 182 10.94 -8.24 28.42
N HIS A 183 10.76 -9.24 27.55
CA HIS A 183 11.61 -10.44 27.48
C HIS A 183 12.83 -10.15 26.62
N GLN A 184 12.60 -9.80 25.35
CA GLN A 184 13.67 -9.50 24.38
C GLN A 184 14.59 -8.37 24.87
N ALA A 185 14.04 -7.36 25.56
CA ALA A 185 14.85 -6.27 26.11
C ALA A 185 15.87 -6.71 27.17
N LYS A 186 15.67 -7.85 27.85
CA LYS A 186 16.58 -8.39 28.88
C LYS A 186 17.64 -9.32 28.31
N THR A 187 17.41 -9.89 27.13
CA THR A 187 18.40 -10.78 26.50
C THR A 187 19.55 -10.01 25.84
N THR A 188 20.63 -10.71 25.53
CA THR A 188 21.82 -10.13 24.90
C THR A 188 21.63 -9.96 23.39
N ARG A 189 22.35 -9.00 22.78
CA ARG A 189 22.39 -8.82 21.32
C ARG A 189 22.67 -10.10 20.55
N LYS A 190 23.61 -10.93 21.06
CA LYS A 190 23.95 -12.21 20.45
C LYS A 190 22.75 -13.17 20.48
N VAL A 191 22.14 -13.36 21.64
CA VAL A 191 21.04 -14.32 21.82
C VAL A 191 19.79 -13.89 21.04
N LEU A 192 19.46 -12.59 21.04
CA LEU A 192 18.35 -12.08 20.22
C LEU A 192 18.58 -12.34 18.74
N THR A 193 19.81 -12.13 18.25
CA THR A 193 20.17 -12.42 16.86
C THR A 193 20.08 -13.93 16.56
N ASP A 194 20.56 -14.78 17.46
CA ASP A 194 20.47 -16.24 17.32
C ASP A 194 19.01 -16.70 17.28
N THR A 195 18.14 -16.06 18.07
CA THR A 195 16.69 -16.31 18.12
C THR A 195 16.01 -15.92 16.81
N ALA A 196 16.32 -14.73 16.27
CA ALA A 196 15.82 -14.26 14.98
C ALA A 196 16.20 -15.22 13.84
N ILE A 197 17.47 -15.66 13.82
CA ILE A 197 17.98 -16.62 12.83
C ILE A 197 17.23 -17.96 12.96
N ALA A 198 17.00 -18.45 14.18
CA ALA A 198 16.29 -19.71 14.39
C ALA A 198 14.84 -19.68 13.92
N TYR A 199 14.12 -18.57 14.15
CA TYR A 199 12.79 -18.35 13.57
C TYR A 199 12.84 -18.37 12.04
N MET A 200 13.74 -17.58 11.45
CA MET A 200 13.90 -17.47 10.00
C MET A 200 14.25 -18.82 9.36
N ASP A 201 15.21 -19.57 9.90
CA ASP A 201 15.62 -20.88 9.37
C ASP A 201 14.48 -21.89 9.40
N THR A 202 13.69 -21.89 10.47
CA THR A 202 12.51 -22.77 10.60
C THR A 202 11.48 -22.45 9.52
N MET A 203 11.17 -21.17 9.33
CA MET A 203 10.24 -20.70 8.28
C MET A 203 10.77 -20.97 6.86
N LYS A 204 12.07 -20.72 6.60
CA LYS A 204 12.71 -20.98 5.30
C LYS A 204 12.73 -22.47 4.96
N THR A 205 12.98 -23.33 5.95
CA THR A 205 12.91 -24.79 5.78
C THR A 205 11.53 -25.26 5.32
N ALA A 206 10.48 -24.56 5.75
CA ALA A 206 9.11 -24.78 5.28
C ALA A 206 8.79 -24.09 3.94
N GLY A 207 9.79 -23.57 3.22
CA GLY A 207 9.64 -22.95 1.91
C GLY A 207 9.06 -21.54 1.95
N ARG A 208 9.14 -20.84 3.09
CA ARG A 208 8.64 -19.46 3.22
C ARG A 208 9.75 -18.44 2.99
N GLU A 209 9.39 -17.33 2.33
CA GLU A 209 10.22 -16.13 2.33
C GLU A 209 10.08 -15.41 3.67
N VAL A 210 11.19 -14.90 4.21
CA VAL A 210 11.26 -14.42 5.59
C VAL A 210 11.85 -13.03 5.68
N GLY A 211 11.51 -12.32 6.74
CA GLY A 211 12.12 -11.05 7.07
C GLY A 211 12.16 -10.78 8.56
N ILE A 212 12.81 -9.68 8.92
CA ILE A 212 12.79 -9.13 10.28
C ILE A 212 12.19 -7.73 10.22
N TYR A 213 11.21 -7.47 11.08
CA TYR A 213 10.82 -6.09 11.40
C TYR A 213 11.47 -5.65 12.70
N ALA A 214 12.00 -4.43 12.71
CA ALA A 214 12.43 -3.77 13.93
C ALA A 214 12.45 -2.24 13.77
N GLY A 215 12.22 -1.53 14.87
CA GLY A 215 12.46 -0.09 14.92
C GLY A 215 13.95 0.27 14.75
N TYR A 216 14.25 1.46 14.22
CA TYR A 216 15.61 1.94 13.97
C TYR A 216 16.59 1.72 15.14
N ASN A 217 16.15 2.00 16.38
CA ASN A 217 17.01 1.81 17.56
C ASN A 217 17.33 0.34 17.83
N TRP A 218 16.36 -0.56 17.63
CA TRP A 218 16.56 -2.00 17.79
C TRP A 218 17.55 -2.56 16.77
N ILE A 219 17.41 -2.14 15.51
CA ILE A 219 18.34 -2.52 14.43
C ILE A 219 19.78 -2.14 14.81
N ASN A 220 20.01 -0.92 15.28
CA ASN A 220 21.37 -0.43 15.55
C ASN A 220 21.97 -0.91 16.88
N THR A 221 21.14 -1.31 17.86
CA THR A 221 21.62 -1.58 19.23
C THR A 221 21.36 -3.00 19.74
N ARG A 222 20.33 -3.67 19.22
CA ARG A 222 19.84 -4.96 19.73
C ARG A 222 20.16 -6.13 18.81
N LEU A 223 20.37 -5.87 17.52
CA LEU A 223 20.63 -6.91 16.51
C LEU A 223 22.07 -6.84 15.99
N ASP A 224 22.67 -8.00 15.74
CA ASP A 224 23.94 -8.11 15.03
C ASP A 224 23.69 -8.07 13.52
N MET A 225 23.57 -6.85 13.00
CA MET A 225 23.27 -6.62 11.59
C MET A 225 24.37 -7.10 10.64
N THR A 226 25.63 -7.18 11.08
CA THR A 226 26.68 -7.77 10.25
C THR A 226 26.41 -9.26 10.02
N ARG A 227 25.96 -9.98 11.06
CA ARG A 227 25.55 -11.39 10.91
C ARG A 227 24.26 -11.54 10.11
N LEU A 228 23.28 -10.67 10.34
CA LEU A 228 21.99 -10.75 9.65
C LEU A 228 22.11 -10.38 8.17
N GLN A 229 22.90 -9.37 7.78
CA GLN A 229 23.10 -8.99 6.38
C GLN A 229 23.83 -10.06 5.54
N ALA A 230 24.46 -11.05 6.19
CA ALA A 230 24.98 -12.23 5.52
C ALA A 230 23.91 -13.32 5.25
N TYR A 231 22.70 -13.15 5.79
CA TYR A 231 21.55 -14.01 5.53
C TYR A 231 20.73 -13.52 4.35
N ASP A 232 20.08 -14.46 3.66
CA ASP A 232 19.06 -14.16 2.67
C ASP A 232 17.71 -13.98 3.38
N TYR A 233 17.37 -12.72 3.69
CA TYR A 233 16.14 -12.28 4.37
C TYR A 233 15.79 -10.85 3.94
N GLN A 234 14.57 -10.41 4.23
CA GLN A 234 14.14 -9.03 4.00
C GLN A 234 14.11 -8.22 5.30
N LEU A 235 14.79 -7.07 5.33
CA LEU A 235 14.74 -6.15 6.47
C LEU A 235 13.63 -5.10 6.28
N TRP A 236 12.72 -5.03 7.25
CA TRP A 236 11.66 -4.03 7.34
C TRP A 236 11.93 -3.09 8.53
N VAL A 237 12.23 -1.82 8.25
CA VAL A 237 12.61 -0.84 9.28
C VAL A 237 11.44 0.04 9.69
N GLY A 238 11.21 0.19 11.00
CA GLY A 238 10.32 1.21 11.57
C GLY A 238 11.05 2.50 11.91
N ARG A 239 10.70 3.64 11.28
CA ARG A 239 11.22 4.96 11.66
C ARG A 239 10.31 6.10 11.21
N TRP A 240 9.82 6.91 12.15
CA TRP A 240 8.83 7.97 11.89
C TRP A 240 9.39 9.39 11.97
N GLY A 241 8.85 10.30 11.15
CA GLY A 241 9.17 11.73 11.22
C GLY A 241 10.47 12.15 10.52
N TYR A 242 11.00 11.27 9.66
CA TYR A 242 12.22 11.52 8.88
C TYR A 242 11.94 11.43 7.38
N TYR A 243 12.83 12.02 6.59
CA TYR A 243 12.81 11.99 5.12
C TYR A 243 13.27 10.65 4.55
N SER A 244 14.08 9.91 5.30
CA SER A 244 14.57 8.58 4.98
C SER A 244 14.78 7.80 6.29
N PRO A 245 14.95 6.47 6.26
CA PRO A 245 15.23 5.71 7.47
C PRO A 245 16.64 6.00 8.02
N ASN A 246 17.53 6.66 7.25
CA ASN A 246 18.94 6.96 7.57
C ASN A 246 19.63 5.75 8.22
N LEU A 247 19.58 4.61 7.54
CA LEU A 247 20.16 3.35 7.97
C LEU A 247 21.43 3.07 7.17
N ASP A 248 22.47 2.57 7.84
CA ASP A 248 23.74 2.17 7.20
C ASP A 248 23.67 0.74 6.61
N TYR A 249 22.49 0.13 6.64
CA TYR A 249 22.25 -1.23 6.18
C TYR A 249 21.21 -1.24 5.06
N ASP A 250 21.34 -2.21 4.16
CA ASP A 250 20.32 -2.47 3.16
C ASP A 250 19.01 -2.88 3.83
N TYR A 251 17.92 -2.29 3.37
CA TYR A 251 16.57 -2.56 3.83
C TYR A 251 15.63 -2.75 2.65
N TRP A 252 14.66 -3.63 2.83
CA TRP A 252 13.67 -3.97 1.82
C TRP A 252 12.45 -3.07 1.90
N MET A 253 12.02 -2.68 3.10
CA MET A 253 10.84 -1.84 3.32
C MET A 253 11.03 -0.91 4.50
N TRP A 254 10.41 0.28 4.43
CA TRP A 254 10.44 1.26 5.50
C TRP A 254 9.02 1.65 5.91
N GLN A 255 8.67 1.41 7.17
CA GLN A 255 7.47 1.95 7.81
C GLN A 255 7.73 3.38 8.27
N PHE A 256 7.07 4.35 7.63
CA PHE A 256 7.38 5.77 7.78
C PHE A 256 6.30 6.57 8.52
N THR A 257 5.09 6.03 8.65
CA THR A 257 4.01 6.61 9.49
C THR A 257 3.14 5.51 10.09
N ALA A 258 2.74 5.69 11.35
CA ALA A 258 1.71 4.89 12.01
C ALA A 258 0.33 5.61 12.05
N LYS A 259 0.21 6.67 11.24
CA LYS A 259 -0.93 7.59 11.21
C LYS A 259 -1.40 7.84 9.78
N GLY A 260 -1.10 6.90 8.88
CA GLY A 260 -1.58 6.92 7.50
C GLY A 260 -3.11 6.87 7.45
N ARG A 261 -3.66 7.42 6.36
CA ARG A 261 -5.09 7.48 6.09
C ARG A 261 -5.33 7.15 4.62
N LEU A 262 -6.17 6.16 4.36
CA LEU A 262 -6.68 5.81 3.04
C LEU A 262 -8.20 5.91 3.07
N GLU A 263 -8.80 6.16 1.91
CA GLU A 263 -10.24 6.01 1.79
C GLU A 263 -10.63 4.55 2.00
N GLY A 264 -11.80 4.31 2.60
CA GLY A 264 -12.27 2.94 2.91
C GLY A 264 -11.96 2.47 4.32
N TYR A 265 -11.20 3.22 5.13
CA TYR A 265 -11.05 2.93 6.56
C TYR A 265 -10.86 4.20 7.40
N ASN A 266 -11.76 4.44 8.35
CA ASN A 266 -11.73 5.63 9.22
C ASN A 266 -10.88 5.41 10.49
N GLY A 267 -9.66 4.92 10.33
CA GLY A 267 -8.69 4.70 11.41
C GLY A 267 -7.26 4.95 10.93
N ASN A 268 -6.30 4.82 11.85
CA ASN A 268 -4.88 4.91 11.47
C ASN A 268 -4.45 3.62 10.77
N LEU A 269 -3.63 3.78 9.73
CA LEU A 269 -2.93 2.71 9.05
C LEU A 269 -1.43 2.96 9.15
N ASP A 270 -0.70 1.87 9.29
CA ASP A 270 0.75 1.90 9.22
C ASP A 270 1.16 1.83 7.75
N PHE A 271 1.88 2.84 7.30
CA PHE A 271 2.26 2.99 5.90
C PHE A 271 3.73 2.69 5.71
N ASN A 272 3.99 2.01 4.61
CA ASN A 272 5.28 1.52 4.23
C ASN A 272 5.56 1.87 2.77
N PHE A 273 6.83 2.02 2.45
CA PHE A 273 7.24 1.90 1.05
C PHE A 273 8.47 1.03 0.90
N ARG A 274 8.60 0.45 -0.28
CA ARG A 274 9.75 -0.33 -0.72
C ARG A 274 10.34 0.29 -1.99
N ALA A 275 11.63 0.61 -1.96
CA ALA A 275 12.35 1.04 -3.16
C ALA A 275 12.56 -0.14 -4.12
N LYS A 276 12.49 0.10 -5.44
CA LYS A 276 12.61 -0.93 -6.50
C LYS A 276 13.96 -1.67 -6.55
N ASN A 277 15.00 -1.17 -5.87
CA ASN A 277 16.33 -1.79 -5.90
C ASN A 277 16.47 -3.05 -5.00
N GLY A 278 15.43 -3.49 -4.29
CA GLY A 278 15.40 -4.81 -3.64
C GLY A 278 15.02 -5.93 -4.62
N PRO A 279 15.19 -7.23 -4.30
CA PRO A 279 14.88 -8.33 -5.22
C PRO A 279 13.43 -8.25 -5.72
N ASP A 280 13.26 -7.86 -6.99
CA ASP A 280 11.98 -7.57 -7.62
C ASP A 280 11.10 -8.82 -7.66
N LYS A 281 10.20 -8.94 -6.66
CA LYS A 281 9.14 -9.96 -6.63
C LYS A 281 7.74 -9.39 -6.45
N LEU A 282 7.61 -8.10 -6.12
CA LEU A 282 6.32 -7.44 -6.17
C LEU A 282 5.91 -7.28 -7.63
N LYS A 283 4.88 -8.01 -8.05
CA LYS A 283 4.18 -7.69 -9.28
C LYS A 283 3.28 -6.50 -8.96
N LYS A 284 3.60 -5.31 -9.49
CA LYS A 284 2.69 -4.16 -9.42
C LYS A 284 1.32 -4.61 -9.88
N ILE A 285 0.31 -4.42 -9.05
CA ILE A 285 -1.06 -4.69 -9.46
C ILE A 285 -1.51 -3.49 -10.24
N ASP A 286 -1.82 -3.74 -11.50
CA ASP A 286 -2.53 -2.75 -12.29
C ASP A 286 -3.98 -2.68 -11.81
N GLN A 287 -4.39 -1.47 -11.44
CA GLN A 287 -5.72 -1.14 -10.93
C GLN A 287 -6.29 0.06 -11.67
N THR A 288 -5.56 0.57 -12.67
CA THR A 288 -5.97 1.73 -13.43
C THR A 288 -6.94 1.24 -14.51
N PRO A 289 -8.17 1.76 -14.58
CA PRO A 289 -9.03 1.43 -15.70
C PRO A 289 -8.46 1.98 -17.01
N PRO A 290 -8.60 1.25 -18.13
CA PRO A 290 -8.13 1.71 -19.42
C PRO A 290 -8.87 2.97 -19.87
N VAL A 291 -8.20 3.86 -20.60
CA VAL A 291 -8.80 5.07 -21.19
C VAL A 291 -9.22 4.79 -22.63
N ILE A 292 -10.47 5.11 -22.98
CA ILE A 292 -10.96 5.05 -24.36
C ILE A 292 -11.01 6.47 -24.94
N SER A 293 -10.34 6.68 -26.08
CA SER A 293 -10.29 7.96 -26.81
C SER A 293 -10.85 7.84 -28.23
N GLY A 294 -11.26 8.97 -28.84
CA GLY A 294 -11.75 9.03 -30.22
C GLY A 294 -13.23 8.67 -30.43
N ALA A 295 -13.97 8.53 -29.33
CA ALA A 295 -15.40 8.17 -29.33
C ALA A 295 -16.31 9.35 -28.96
N ASP A 296 -15.93 10.57 -29.31
CA ASP A 296 -16.72 11.79 -29.10
C ASP A 296 -18.03 11.76 -29.91
N ASP A 297 -19.05 12.46 -29.41
CA ASP A 297 -20.33 12.61 -30.09
C ASP A 297 -20.15 13.16 -31.52
N VAL A 298 -21.00 12.70 -32.45
CA VAL A 298 -20.87 13.03 -33.87
C VAL A 298 -22.23 13.24 -34.51
N GLU A 299 -22.30 14.21 -35.42
CA GLU A 299 -23.45 14.43 -36.29
C GLU A 299 -23.11 13.95 -37.71
N LEU A 300 -24.03 13.18 -38.30
CA LEU A 300 -23.91 12.59 -39.62
C LEU A 300 -25.06 13.05 -40.49
N ILE A 301 -24.77 13.21 -41.78
CA ILE A 301 -25.80 13.42 -42.79
C ILE A 301 -26.48 12.07 -43.08
N LEU A 302 -27.79 12.10 -43.35
CA LEU A 302 -28.59 10.95 -43.76
C LEU A 302 -27.90 10.14 -44.87
N GLY A 303 -27.70 8.85 -44.61
CA GLY A 303 -27.07 7.89 -45.53
C GLY A 303 -25.55 7.89 -45.54
N ALA A 304 -24.88 8.69 -44.71
CA ALA A 304 -23.41 8.71 -44.65
C ALA A 304 -22.84 7.35 -44.21
N GLU A 305 -21.72 6.96 -44.83
CA GLU A 305 -20.92 5.84 -44.35
C GLU A 305 -20.22 6.22 -43.05
N PHE A 306 -20.33 5.37 -42.02
CA PHE A 306 -19.74 5.63 -40.73
C PHE A 306 -19.22 4.35 -40.07
N ASP A 307 -17.91 4.29 -39.83
CA ASP A 307 -17.27 3.19 -39.10
C ASP A 307 -17.18 3.55 -37.61
N LEU A 308 -17.91 2.79 -36.78
CA LEU A 308 -17.93 2.96 -35.33
C LEU A 308 -16.57 2.74 -34.66
N LYS A 309 -15.59 2.11 -35.33
CA LYS A 309 -14.27 1.84 -34.77
C LYS A 309 -13.17 2.79 -35.28
N ALA A 310 -13.43 3.53 -36.36
CA ALA A 310 -12.43 4.39 -36.95
C ALA A 310 -12.00 5.48 -35.95
N GLY A 311 -10.69 5.54 -35.66
CA GLY A 311 -10.10 6.51 -34.74
C GLY A 311 -10.34 6.24 -33.25
N VAL A 312 -11.05 5.16 -32.90
CA VAL A 312 -11.27 4.77 -31.50
C VAL A 312 -10.12 3.87 -31.03
N GLU A 313 -9.52 4.22 -29.89
CA GLU A 313 -8.44 3.46 -29.27
C GLU A 313 -8.71 3.30 -27.77
N ALA A 314 -8.32 2.16 -27.20
CA ALA A 314 -8.27 1.93 -25.77
C ALA A 314 -6.81 1.71 -25.33
N LYS A 315 -6.36 2.50 -24.35
CA LYS A 315 -5.01 2.45 -23.80
C LYS A 315 -5.04 2.33 -22.29
N ASP A 316 -4.17 1.49 -21.78
CA ASP A 316 -3.93 1.28 -20.37
C ASP A 316 -2.47 1.65 -20.02
N ASP A 317 -2.20 2.07 -18.77
CA ASP A 317 -0.85 2.47 -18.35
C ASP A 317 0.08 1.28 -18.09
N TYR A 318 -0.46 0.10 -17.83
CA TYR A 318 0.28 -1.14 -17.62
C TYR A 318 0.29 -2.05 -18.87
N ASP A 319 -0.86 -2.24 -19.51
CA ASP A 319 -1.04 -3.14 -20.66
C ASP A 319 -0.81 -2.47 -22.02
N GLY A 320 -0.73 -1.13 -22.07
CA GLY A 320 -0.58 -0.38 -23.30
C GLY A 320 -1.85 -0.41 -24.15
N VAL A 321 -1.74 -0.68 -25.45
CA VAL A 321 -2.92 -0.71 -26.34
C VAL A 321 -3.69 -2.01 -26.16
N ILE A 322 -4.97 -1.91 -25.80
CA ILE A 322 -5.84 -3.06 -25.55
C ILE A 322 -7.06 -3.08 -26.50
N ALA A 323 -7.72 -4.24 -26.57
CA ALA A 323 -8.94 -4.39 -27.36
C ALA A 323 -10.15 -3.74 -26.66
N PHE A 324 -11.07 -3.19 -27.44
CA PHE A 324 -12.36 -2.70 -26.96
C PHE A 324 -13.53 -3.37 -27.68
N ASN A 325 -14.67 -3.40 -27.00
CA ASN A 325 -15.95 -3.83 -27.54
C ASN A 325 -16.83 -2.63 -27.88
N VAL A 326 -17.65 -2.76 -28.92
CA VAL A 326 -18.60 -1.74 -29.38
C VAL A 326 -19.99 -2.35 -29.55
N SER A 327 -21.02 -1.66 -29.04
CA SER A 327 -22.42 -2.09 -29.12
C SER A 327 -23.37 -0.90 -29.31
N PRO A 328 -24.24 -0.89 -30.34
CA PRO A 328 -24.37 -1.92 -31.38
C PRO A 328 -23.15 -1.96 -32.32
N LYS A 329 -22.99 -3.06 -33.07
CA LYS A 329 -21.86 -3.22 -34.02
C LYS A 329 -21.98 -2.33 -35.26
N THR A 330 -23.20 -1.91 -35.58
CA THR A 330 -23.55 -1.01 -36.68
C THR A 330 -24.73 -0.14 -36.27
N ILE A 331 -24.91 0.99 -36.95
CA ILE A 331 -26.08 1.86 -36.82
C ILE A 331 -26.72 2.04 -38.21
N ASP A 332 -28.02 2.34 -38.25
CA ASP A 332 -28.75 2.57 -39.50
C ASP A 332 -28.71 4.06 -39.85
N THR A 333 -27.70 4.48 -40.60
CA THR A 333 -27.56 5.89 -41.01
C THR A 333 -28.58 6.32 -42.07
N SER A 334 -29.40 5.41 -42.60
CA SER A 334 -30.47 5.74 -43.56
C SER A 334 -31.73 6.32 -42.91
N LYS A 335 -31.76 6.43 -41.58
CA LYS A 335 -32.86 6.99 -40.80
C LYS A 335 -32.37 8.08 -39.86
N GLU A 336 -33.04 9.22 -39.92
CA GLU A 336 -32.84 10.30 -38.95
C GLU A 336 -33.06 9.82 -37.51
N GLY A 337 -32.30 10.41 -36.60
CA GLY A 337 -32.46 10.17 -35.16
C GLY A 337 -31.13 10.06 -34.43
N THR A 338 -31.24 9.73 -33.15
CA THR A 338 -30.10 9.64 -32.24
C THR A 338 -29.84 8.20 -31.86
N TYR A 339 -28.62 7.72 -32.10
CA TYR A 339 -28.16 6.38 -31.80
C TYR A 339 -27.13 6.44 -30.67
N LYS A 340 -27.33 5.66 -29.61
CA LYS A 340 -26.34 5.51 -28.53
C LYS A 340 -25.46 4.30 -28.81
N VAL A 341 -24.15 4.52 -28.83
CA VAL A 341 -23.14 3.48 -29.06
C VAL A 341 -22.28 3.37 -27.82
N THR A 342 -22.26 2.19 -27.20
CA THR A 342 -21.47 1.91 -26.00
C THR A 342 -20.15 1.28 -26.39
N TYR A 343 -19.06 1.84 -25.86
CA TYR A 343 -17.72 1.27 -25.96
C TYR A 343 -17.29 0.78 -24.58
N SER A 344 -16.65 -0.39 -24.52
CA SER A 344 -16.11 -0.91 -23.27
C SER A 344 -14.77 -1.60 -23.47
N ALA A 345 -13.82 -1.34 -22.59
CA ALA A 345 -12.52 -2.02 -22.55
C ALA A 345 -12.31 -2.62 -21.17
N VAL A 346 -11.63 -3.77 -21.14
CA VAL A 346 -11.22 -4.48 -19.92
C VAL A 346 -9.76 -4.86 -20.12
N ASP A 347 -8.90 -4.48 -19.18
CA ASP A 347 -7.48 -4.80 -19.21
C ASP A 347 -7.22 -6.25 -18.75
N SER A 348 -5.94 -6.63 -18.60
CA SER A 348 -5.52 -7.98 -18.20
C SER A 348 -5.77 -8.29 -16.72
N THR A 349 -5.96 -7.26 -15.88
CA THR A 349 -6.19 -7.37 -14.44
C THR A 349 -7.66 -7.24 -14.04
N GLY A 350 -8.52 -6.88 -15.00
CA GLY A 350 -9.97 -6.81 -14.88
C GLY A 350 -10.54 -5.42 -14.68
N ASN A 351 -9.73 -4.35 -14.68
CA ASN A 351 -10.28 -3.00 -14.58
C ASN A 351 -11.00 -2.64 -15.87
N LYS A 352 -12.07 -1.84 -15.74
CA LYS A 352 -13.06 -1.68 -16.79
C LYS A 352 -13.44 -0.22 -16.98
N THR A 353 -13.49 0.18 -18.25
CA THR A 353 -14.04 1.46 -18.68
C THR A 353 -15.22 1.26 -19.62
N VAL A 354 -16.24 2.09 -19.45
CA VAL A 354 -17.42 2.14 -20.33
C VAL A 354 -17.71 3.60 -20.68
N ILE A 355 -17.83 3.89 -21.96
CA ILE A 355 -18.23 5.21 -22.46
C ILE A 355 -19.39 5.08 -23.45
N ILE A 356 -20.20 6.12 -23.57
CA ILE A 356 -21.35 6.17 -24.50
C ILE A 356 -21.14 7.33 -25.46
N ARG A 357 -21.13 7.03 -26.75
CA ARG A 357 -21.14 7.98 -27.85
C ARG A 357 -22.58 8.19 -28.34
N THR A 358 -22.94 9.43 -28.59
CA THR A 358 -24.18 9.83 -29.24
C THR A 358 -23.90 10.13 -30.71
N VAL A 359 -24.55 9.39 -31.60
CA VAL A 359 -24.50 9.62 -33.05
C VAL A 359 -25.85 10.19 -33.49
N THR A 360 -25.86 11.43 -33.99
CA THR A 360 -27.07 12.09 -34.48
C THR A 360 -27.07 12.07 -36.00
N VAL A 361 -28.08 11.47 -36.60
CA VAL A 361 -28.29 11.47 -38.05
C VAL A 361 -29.33 12.52 -38.39
N VAL A 362 -28.96 13.50 -39.20
CA VAL A 362 -29.81 14.60 -39.65
C VAL A 362 -29.95 14.58 -41.17
N ASP A 363 -31.14 14.91 -41.67
CA ASP A 363 -31.33 15.15 -43.10
C ASP A 363 -30.80 16.53 -43.49
N VAL A 364 -30.20 16.62 -44.67
CA VAL A 364 -29.74 17.89 -45.22
C VAL A 364 -30.84 18.50 -46.07
N PRO A 365 -31.10 19.81 -45.94
CA PRO A 365 -32.13 20.48 -46.74
C PRO A 365 -31.82 20.32 -48.24
N THR A 366 -32.68 19.60 -48.97
CA THR A 366 -32.48 19.25 -50.38
C THR A 366 -32.98 20.30 -51.36
N THR A 367 -33.57 21.41 -50.88
CA THR A 367 -33.97 22.54 -51.72
C THR A 367 -33.37 23.88 -51.27
N PHE A 368 -33.19 24.81 -52.22
CA PHE A 368 -32.75 26.19 -51.96
C PHE A 368 -33.68 26.95 -50.98
N SER A 369 -34.94 26.51 -50.86
CA SER A 369 -35.92 27.04 -49.91
C SER A 369 -35.69 26.52 -48.49
N ASP A 370 -35.13 25.32 -48.33
CA ASP A 370 -34.87 24.70 -47.03
C ASP A 370 -33.51 25.16 -46.44
N VAL A 371 -32.54 25.51 -47.30
CA VAL A 371 -31.29 26.19 -46.91
C VAL A 371 -31.56 27.59 -46.33
N LYS A 372 -32.62 28.27 -46.80
CA LYS A 372 -33.03 29.61 -46.34
C LYS A 372 -33.42 29.69 -44.86
N ALA A 373 -33.80 28.58 -44.23
CA ALA A 373 -34.30 28.58 -42.86
C ALA A 373 -33.20 28.45 -41.80
N ASN A 374 -32.03 27.90 -42.13
CA ASN A 374 -31.11 27.35 -41.11
C ASN A 374 -29.62 27.76 -41.21
N HIS A 375 -29.22 28.77 -42.02
CA HIS A 375 -27.79 29.12 -42.16
C HIS A 375 -27.45 30.56 -41.72
N TRP A 376 -26.54 30.68 -40.74
CA TRP A 376 -26.00 31.93 -40.17
C TRP A 376 -25.16 32.78 -41.14
N ALA A 377 -24.77 32.24 -42.29
CA ALA A 377 -23.82 32.89 -43.22
C ALA A 377 -24.47 33.66 -44.40
N TYR A 378 -25.78 33.96 -44.36
CA TYR A 378 -26.45 34.65 -45.47
C TYR A 378 -25.87 36.06 -45.75
N GLU A 379 -25.40 36.80 -44.73
CA GLU A 379 -24.83 38.14 -44.95
C GLU A 379 -23.47 38.14 -45.65
N TYR A 380 -22.77 37.00 -45.78
CA TYR A 380 -21.40 36.95 -46.33
C TYR A 380 -21.32 36.57 -47.82
N VAL A 381 -22.41 36.05 -48.42
CA VAL A 381 -22.39 35.47 -49.78
C VAL A 381 -22.95 36.42 -50.86
N GLU A 382 -23.72 37.46 -50.49
CA GLU A 382 -24.22 38.45 -51.47
C GLU A 382 -23.11 39.35 -52.07
N ASP A 383 -21.99 39.56 -51.39
CA ASP A 383 -20.96 40.51 -51.84
C ASP A 383 -19.95 39.92 -52.84
N LEU A 384 -20.02 38.62 -53.10
CA LEU A 384 -19.20 37.93 -54.12
C LEU A 384 -19.80 37.97 -55.52
N TYR A 385 -21.04 38.46 -55.67
CA TYR A 385 -21.77 38.51 -56.95
C TYR A 385 -22.39 39.87 -57.28
N ARG A 386 -21.89 40.96 -56.69
CA ARG A 386 -22.17 42.33 -57.15
C ARG A 386 -21.03 42.92 -57.95
#